data_AF-A0A7L1MAY0-F1
#
_entry.id   AF-A0A7L1MAY0-F1
#
_cell.length_a   1.000
_cell.length_b   1.000
_cell.length_c   1.000
_cell.angle_alpha   90.00
_cell.angle_beta   90.00
_cell.angle_gamma   90.00
#
_symmetry.space_group_name_H-M   'P 1'
#
loop_
_entity.id
_entity.type
_entity.pdbx_description
1 polymer ?
#
loop_
_entity_poly.entity_id
_entity_poly.type
_entity_poly.pdbx_seq_one_letter_code
_entity_poly.pdbx_strand_id
1 'polypeptide(L)'
;MALTAETESRLYRSLRVAAGAAAHLVALGFPAAVAVLARPGSSLFSWHPLLMALAFSFLMTEALLIFSPETSLLRSFSRKVRVRAHWALQLLALLCALLGLGIITYNKHLNGKSHFVTWHGLTGLLAVLYACGECSGGVLLLYPKLMKNWTLAKLKLYHATSGLVGYLLGCASLMLGMCSVWFTTTVTGASWYLAMLCPLVTSLVIMNQVSNAYLYRKRSQH
;
A
#
# COMPACT_ATOMS: atom_id res chain seq x y z
N MET A 1 -29.22 -20.49 -16.95
CA MET A 1 -28.41 -20.47 -18.19
C MET A 1 -26.95 -20.51 -17.77
N ALA A 2 -26.29 -21.66 -17.87
CA ALA A 2 -24.88 -21.79 -17.47
C ALA A 2 -23.99 -21.08 -18.50
N LEU A 3 -23.08 -20.23 -18.05
CA LEU A 3 -22.09 -19.60 -18.92
C LEU A 3 -21.10 -20.67 -19.39
N THR A 4 -20.64 -20.57 -20.64
CA THR A 4 -19.58 -21.47 -21.12
C THR A 4 -18.28 -21.17 -20.38
N ALA A 5 -17.43 -22.18 -20.16
CA ALA A 5 -16.15 -22.03 -19.46
C ALA A 5 -15.24 -20.95 -20.10
N GLU A 6 -15.34 -20.75 -21.42
CA GLU A 6 -14.63 -19.71 -22.13
C GLU A 6 -15.16 -18.31 -21.77
N THR A 7 -16.49 -18.13 -21.74
CA THR A 7 -17.11 -16.86 -21.34
C THR A 7 -16.79 -16.50 -19.89
N GLU A 8 -16.80 -17.47 -18.98
CA GLU A 8 -16.40 -17.27 -17.59
C GLU A 8 -14.94 -16.81 -17.48
N SER A 9 -14.03 -17.46 -18.20
CA SER A 9 -12.61 -17.08 -18.19
C SER A 9 -12.36 -15.64 -18.69
N ARG A 10 -13.09 -15.20 -19.73
CA ARG A 10 -13.03 -13.84 -20.28
C ARG A 10 -13.60 -12.84 -19.29
N LEU A 11 -14.72 -13.15 -18.65
CA LEU A 11 -15.34 -12.30 -17.63
C LEU A 11 -14.40 -12.07 -16.44
N TYR A 12 -13.83 -13.14 -15.86
CA TYR A 12 -12.90 -13.02 -14.75
C TYR A 12 -11.67 -12.19 -15.10
N ARG A 13 -11.13 -12.36 -16.30
CA ARG A 13 -10.01 -11.55 -16.79
C ARG A 13 -10.40 -10.08 -16.91
N SER A 14 -11.55 -9.77 -17.51
CA SER A 14 -12.04 -8.39 -17.65
C SER A 14 -12.25 -7.73 -16.29
N LEU A 15 -12.82 -8.45 -15.32
CA LEU A 15 -13.01 -7.96 -13.95
C LEU A 15 -11.68 -7.66 -13.26
N ARG A 16 -10.66 -8.52 -13.40
CA ARG A 16 -9.33 -8.28 -12.84
C ARG A 16 -8.65 -7.07 -13.46
N VAL A 17 -8.77 -6.89 -14.78
CA VAL A 17 -8.23 -5.71 -15.48
C VAL A 17 -8.93 -4.44 -15.00
N ALA A 18 -10.27 -4.44 -14.92
CA ALA A 18 -11.04 -3.31 -14.42
C ALA A 18 -10.69 -2.97 -12.97
N ALA A 19 -10.57 -3.97 -12.10
CA ALA A 19 -10.19 -3.78 -10.70
C ALA A 19 -8.77 -3.22 -10.56
N GLY A 20 -7.80 -3.70 -11.36
CA GLY A 20 -6.45 -3.15 -11.34
C GLY A 20 -6.37 -1.73 -11.91
N ALA A 21 -7.14 -1.40 -12.94
CA ALA A 21 -7.27 -0.03 -13.44
C ALA A 21 -7.87 0.89 -12.37
N ALA A 22 -8.93 0.43 -11.68
CA ALA A 22 -9.50 1.14 -10.56
C ALA A 22 -8.46 1.36 -9.43
N ALA A 23 -7.66 0.34 -9.11
CA ALA A 23 -6.60 0.47 -8.11
C ALA A 23 -5.57 1.55 -8.46
N HIS A 24 -5.09 1.62 -9.71
CA HIS A 24 -4.20 2.69 -10.17
C HIS A 24 -4.85 4.07 -10.06
N LEU A 25 -6.11 4.20 -10.50
CA LEU A 25 -6.85 5.46 -10.46
C LEU A 25 -7.05 5.95 -9.02
N VAL A 26 -7.47 5.08 -8.10
CA VAL A 26 -7.68 5.48 -6.70
C VAL A 26 -6.36 5.69 -5.95
N ALA A 27 -5.30 4.93 -6.28
CA ALA A 27 -3.97 5.10 -5.70
C ALA A 27 -3.38 6.48 -6.00
N LEU A 28 -3.68 7.04 -7.18
CA LEU A 28 -3.30 8.41 -7.53
C LEU A 28 -4.31 9.45 -7.02
N GLY A 29 -5.60 9.19 -7.22
CA GLY A 29 -6.69 10.13 -6.92
C GLY A 29 -6.83 10.45 -5.44
N PHE A 30 -6.62 9.47 -4.56
CA PHE A 30 -6.73 9.67 -3.11
C PHE A 30 -5.68 10.66 -2.56
N PRO A 31 -4.36 10.47 -2.77
CA PRO A 31 -3.37 11.46 -2.35
C PRO A 31 -3.56 12.82 -3.01
N ALA A 32 -4.03 12.89 -4.28
CA ALA A 32 -4.33 14.16 -4.93
C ALA A 32 -5.46 14.91 -4.21
N ALA A 33 -6.55 14.22 -3.85
CA ALA A 33 -7.62 14.79 -3.04
C ALA A 33 -7.12 15.24 -1.67
N VAL A 34 -6.32 14.41 -0.98
CA VAL A 34 -5.70 14.75 0.31
C VAL A 34 -4.81 15.99 0.19
N ALA A 35 -4.05 16.15 -0.90
CA ALA A 35 -3.24 17.33 -1.14
C ALA A 35 -4.09 18.62 -1.23
N VAL A 36 -5.21 18.57 -1.97
CA VAL A 36 -6.14 19.71 -2.08
C VAL A 36 -6.76 20.06 -0.73
N LEU A 37 -7.17 19.05 0.05
CA LEU A 37 -7.83 19.24 1.34
C LEU A 37 -6.86 19.72 2.43
N ALA A 38 -5.68 19.10 2.53
CA ALA A 38 -4.69 19.41 3.55
C ALA A 38 -3.97 20.73 3.30
N ARG A 39 -3.86 21.17 2.04
CA ARG A 39 -3.09 22.37 1.62
C ARG A 39 -1.67 22.35 2.21
N PRO A 40 -0.80 21.43 1.77
CA PRO A 40 0.57 21.31 2.25
C PRO A 40 1.29 22.65 2.30
N GLY A 41 1.95 22.94 3.41
CA GLY A 41 2.60 24.23 3.67
C GLY A 41 1.74 25.21 4.49
N SER A 42 0.43 24.97 4.64
CA SER A 42 -0.43 25.76 5.54
C SER A 42 -0.12 25.54 7.02
N SER A 43 0.41 24.38 7.38
CA SER A 43 0.85 24.02 8.73
C SER A 43 1.80 22.82 8.69
N LEU A 44 2.56 22.57 9.76
CA LEU A 44 3.32 21.32 9.88
C LEU A 44 2.40 20.09 9.78
N PHE A 45 1.22 20.16 10.41
CA PHE A 45 0.22 19.10 10.32
C PHE A 45 -0.17 18.78 8.87
N SER A 46 -0.34 19.78 7.99
CA SER A 46 -0.79 19.56 6.60
C SER A 46 0.09 18.63 5.77
N TRP A 47 1.39 18.54 6.10
CA TRP A 47 2.32 17.63 5.43
C TRP A 47 2.10 16.17 5.82
N HIS A 48 1.65 15.91 7.04
CA HIS A 48 1.45 14.55 7.54
C HIS A 48 0.45 13.73 6.70
N PRO A 49 -0.83 14.16 6.50
CA PRO A 49 -1.78 13.37 5.74
C PRO A 49 -1.35 13.22 4.27
N LEU A 50 -0.73 14.23 3.66
CA LEU A 50 -0.19 14.11 2.30
C LEU A 50 0.90 13.05 2.22
N LEU A 51 1.94 13.15 3.07
CA LEU A 51 3.08 12.25 3.02
C LEU A 51 2.67 10.80 3.32
N MET A 52 1.73 10.60 4.26
CA MET A 52 1.19 9.27 4.55
C MET A 52 0.34 8.71 3.40
N ALA A 53 -0.47 9.55 2.74
CA ALA A 53 -1.24 9.14 1.56
C ALA A 53 -0.31 8.78 0.38
N LEU A 54 0.72 9.60 0.12
CA LEU A 54 1.73 9.30 -0.90
C LEU A 54 2.45 7.99 -0.61
N ALA A 55 2.85 7.74 0.64
CA ALA A 55 3.55 6.53 1.04
C ALA A 55 2.69 5.27 0.85
N PHE A 56 1.56 5.20 1.56
CA PHE A 56 0.79 3.96 1.69
C PHE A 56 -0.31 3.78 0.63
N SER A 57 -0.89 4.87 0.11
CA SER A 57 -1.97 4.78 -0.89
C SER A 57 -1.42 4.79 -2.32
N PHE A 58 -0.40 5.61 -2.62
CA PHE A 58 0.16 5.71 -3.96
C PHE A 58 1.39 4.82 -4.18
N LEU A 59 2.53 5.21 -3.63
CA LEU A 59 3.84 4.65 -3.95
C LEU A 59 3.91 3.15 -3.64
N MET A 60 3.44 2.74 -2.47
CA MET A 60 3.43 1.34 -2.07
C MET A 60 2.47 0.51 -2.94
N THR A 61 1.28 1.04 -3.27
CA THR A 61 0.32 0.36 -4.16
C THR A 61 0.92 0.14 -5.55
N GLU A 62 1.50 1.19 -6.15
CA GLU A 62 2.16 1.11 -7.45
C GLU A 62 3.34 0.13 -7.41
N ALA A 63 4.16 0.17 -6.35
CA ALA A 63 5.27 -0.77 -6.16
C ALA A 63 4.81 -2.23 -6.16
N LEU A 64 3.64 -2.52 -5.58
CA LEU A 64 3.08 -3.88 -5.55
C LEU A 64 2.42 -4.25 -6.89
N LEU A 65 1.68 -3.33 -7.52
CA LEU A 65 1.05 -3.54 -8.82
C LEU A 65 2.05 -3.72 -9.96
N ILE A 66 3.30 -3.26 -9.80
CA ILE A 66 4.40 -3.57 -10.73
C ILE A 66 4.49 -5.05 -11.01
N PHE A 67 4.16 -5.95 -10.08
CA PHE A 67 4.22 -7.41 -10.28
C PHE A 67 2.92 -8.05 -10.76
N SER A 68 1.85 -7.27 -10.97
CA SER A 68 0.62 -7.76 -11.60
C SER A 68 0.90 -8.30 -13.00
N PRO A 69 0.37 -9.48 -13.38
CA PRO A 69 0.50 -10.00 -14.73
C PRO A 69 -0.35 -9.24 -15.75
N GLU A 70 -1.53 -8.76 -15.33
CA GLU A 70 -2.55 -8.22 -16.23
C GLU A 70 -2.57 -6.68 -16.23
N THR A 71 -2.28 -6.06 -15.08
CA THR A 71 -2.52 -4.62 -14.86
C THR A 71 -1.25 -3.80 -14.68
N SER A 72 -0.06 -4.44 -14.63
CA SER A 72 1.20 -3.72 -14.45
C SER A 72 1.47 -2.75 -15.61
N LEU A 73 1.72 -1.49 -15.27
CA LEU A 73 2.17 -0.46 -16.22
C LEU A 73 3.57 -0.77 -16.81
N LEU A 74 4.35 -1.62 -16.13
CA LEU A 74 5.67 -2.06 -16.56
C LEU A 74 5.68 -3.49 -17.10
N ARG A 75 4.54 -4.02 -17.55
CA ARG A 75 4.41 -5.42 -17.99
C ARG A 75 5.36 -5.82 -19.13
N SER A 76 5.68 -4.88 -20.04
CA SER A 76 6.55 -5.10 -21.19
C SER A 76 8.04 -5.07 -20.82
N PHE A 77 8.39 -4.62 -19.61
CA PHE A 77 9.76 -4.53 -19.16
C PHE A 77 10.24 -5.84 -18.53
N SER A 78 11.56 -6.04 -18.58
CA SER A 78 12.19 -7.22 -17.98
C SER A 78 11.95 -7.29 -16.47
N ARG A 79 11.99 -8.51 -15.91
CA ARG A 79 11.87 -8.74 -14.46
C ARG A 79 12.90 -7.95 -13.65
N LYS A 80 14.10 -7.74 -14.20
CA LYS A 80 15.16 -6.94 -13.55
C LYS A 80 14.74 -5.48 -13.40
N VAL A 81 14.15 -4.87 -14.43
CA VAL A 81 13.63 -3.50 -14.39
C VAL A 81 12.47 -3.38 -13.40
N ARG A 82 11.52 -4.32 -13.45
CA ARG A 82 10.39 -4.34 -12.51
C ARG A 82 10.84 -4.44 -11.04
N VAL A 83 11.83 -5.29 -10.74
CA VAL A 83 12.41 -5.36 -9.40
C VAL A 83 13.10 -4.05 -9.00
N ARG A 84 13.81 -3.39 -9.92
CA ARG A 84 14.43 -2.08 -9.65
C ARG A 84 13.40 -1.00 -9.33
N ALA A 85 12.36 -0.91 -10.15
CA ALA A 85 11.27 0.03 -9.93
C ALA A 85 10.53 -0.26 -8.61
N HIS A 86 10.30 -1.55 -8.29
CA HIS A 86 9.70 -1.93 -7.02
C HIS A 86 10.47 -1.42 -5.80
N TRP A 87 11.77 -1.72 -5.68
CA TRP A 87 12.50 -1.27 -4.48
C TRP A 87 12.72 0.24 -4.45
N ALA A 88 12.83 0.91 -5.61
CA ALA A 88 12.93 2.37 -5.66
C ALA A 88 11.64 3.05 -5.17
N LEU A 89 10.47 2.56 -5.60
CA LEU A 89 9.18 3.06 -5.11
C LEU A 89 8.96 2.74 -3.64
N GLN A 90 9.35 1.55 -3.16
CA GLN A 90 9.27 1.22 -1.73
C GLN A 90 10.19 2.09 -0.87
N LEU A 91 11.40 2.40 -1.35
CA LEU A 91 12.30 3.32 -0.66
C LEU A 91 11.70 4.72 -0.58
N LEU A 92 11.13 5.23 -1.69
CA LEU A 92 10.46 6.53 -1.69
C LEU A 92 9.24 6.54 -0.76
N ALA A 93 8.45 5.46 -0.77
CA ALA A 93 7.32 5.29 0.16
C ALA A 93 7.78 5.32 1.62
N LEU A 94 8.87 4.61 1.93
CA LEU A 94 9.45 4.60 3.27
C LEU A 94 9.94 5.98 3.70
N LEU A 95 10.61 6.72 2.81
CA LEU A 95 11.05 8.09 3.08
C LEU A 95 9.85 9.02 3.36
N CYS A 96 8.80 8.96 2.54
CA CYS A 96 7.56 9.70 2.79
C CYS A 96 6.94 9.32 4.14
N ALA A 97 6.88 8.04 4.48
CA ALA A 97 6.31 7.55 5.73
C ALA A 97 7.11 8.02 6.96
N LEU A 98 8.44 7.92 6.92
CA LEU A 98 9.32 8.40 7.97
C LEU A 98 9.25 9.92 8.15
N LEU A 99 9.24 10.68 7.05
CA LEU A 99 9.07 12.14 7.10
C LEU A 99 7.70 12.53 7.64
N GLY A 100 6.62 11.88 7.18
CA GLY A 100 5.27 12.11 7.66
C GLY A 100 5.12 11.82 9.15
N LEU A 101 5.77 10.77 9.65
CA LEU A 101 5.77 10.40 11.08
C LEU A 101 6.62 11.37 11.91
N GLY A 102 7.78 11.76 11.40
CA GLY A 102 8.66 12.75 12.04
C GLY A 102 7.98 14.10 12.17
N ILE A 103 7.35 14.59 11.10
CA ILE A 103 6.64 15.88 11.08
C ILE A 103 5.47 15.89 12.06
N ILE A 104 4.62 14.85 12.07
CA ILE A 104 3.48 14.84 13.02
C ILE A 104 3.95 14.74 14.47
N THR A 105 5.04 14.00 14.71
CA THR A 105 5.66 13.90 16.03
C THR A 105 6.19 15.27 16.46
N TYR A 106 6.95 15.94 15.61
CA TYR A 106 7.47 17.28 15.91
C TYR A 106 6.35 18.31 16.10
N ASN A 107 5.32 18.29 15.25
CA ASN A 107 4.15 19.13 15.40
C ASN A 107 3.44 18.91 16.75
N LYS A 108 3.28 17.65 17.19
CA LYS A 108 2.70 17.36 18.50
C LYS A 108 3.56 17.86 19.66
N HIS A 109 4.88 17.70 19.54
CA HIS A 109 5.83 18.22 20.54
C HIS A 109 5.70 19.73 20.71
N LEU A 110 5.71 20.50 19.60
CA LEU A 110 5.53 21.95 19.63
C LEU A 110 4.20 22.41 20.23
N ASN A 111 3.17 21.57 20.18
CA ASN A 111 1.83 21.86 20.68
C ASN A 111 1.54 21.20 22.04
N GLY A 112 2.53 20.59 22.70
CA GLY A 112 2.34 19.91 24.00
C GLY A 112 1.34 18.75 23.96
N LYS A 113 1.13 18.10 22.80
CA LYS A 113 0.15 17.03 22.62
C LYS A 113 0.76 15.65 22.87
N SER A 114 0.00 14.77 23.49
CA SER A 114 0.42 13.38 23.72
C SER A 114 0.61 12.60 22.40
N HIS A 115 1.58 11.68 22.43
CA HIS A 115 1.95 10.84 21.29
C HIS A 115 1.30 9.46 21.40
N PHE A 116 0.94 8.88 20.25
CA PHE A 116 0.49 7.48 20.15
C PHE A 116 -0.68 7.06 21.08
N VAL A 117 -1.57 7.99 21.44
CA VAL A 117 -2.73 7.71 22.31
C VAL A 117 -3.99 7.27 21.56
N THR A 118 -3.99 7.36 20.23
CA THR A 118 -5.14 6.98 19.38
C THR A 118 -4.84 5.70 18.61
N TRP A 119 -5.89 4.96 18.22
CA TRP A 119 -5.76 3.80 17.33
C TRP A 119 -5.05 4.16 16.01
N HIS A 120 -5.37 5.31 15.41
CA HIS A 120 -4.65 5.81 14.24
C HIS A 120 -3.15 6.00 14.52
N GLY A 121 -2.79 6.63 15.65
CA GLY A 121 -1.38 6.86 16.02
C GLY A 121 -0.60 5.58 16.26
N LEU A 122 -1.20 4.60 16.97
CA LEU A 122 -0.57 3.31 17.25
C LEU A 122 -0.42 2.45 15.99
N THR A 123 -1.50 2.31 15.21
CA THR A 123 -1.47 1.54 13.95
C THR A 123 -0.55 2.19 12.92
N GLY A 124 -0.50 3.52 12.86
CA GLY A 124 0.40 4.26 11.99
C GLY A 124 1.87 4.05 12.34
N LEU A 125 2.23 4.12 13.64
CA LEU A 125 3.58 3.79 14.08
C LEU A 125 3.95 2.35 13.71
N LEU A 126 3.07 1.40 13.99
CA LEU A 126 3.30 0.00 13.66
C LEU A 126 3.47 -0.20 12.14
N ALA A 127 2.66 0.46 11.32
CA ALA A 127 2.76 0.39 9.85
C ALA A 127 4.11 0.91 9.34
N VAL A 128 4.61 2.02 9.89
CA VAL A 128 5.92 2.58 9.52
C VAL A 128 7.06 1.64 9.94
N LEU A 129 7.02 1.11 11.16
CA LEU A 129 8.01 0.13 11.64
C LEU A 129 7.99 -1.14 10.79
N TYR A 130 6.81 -1.60 10.40
CA TYR A 130 6.64 -2.74 9.52
C TYR A 130 7.24 -2.46 8.14
N ALA A 131 7.01 -1.27 7.57
CA ALA A 131 7.61 -0.88 6.30
C ALA A 131 9.16 -0.85 6.35
N CYS A 132 9.76 -0.40 7.46
CA CYS A 132 11.21 -0.51 7.69
C CYS A 132 11.68 -1.98 7.67
N GLY A 133 10.94 -2.86 8.36
CA GLY A 133 11.21 -4.30 8.40
C GLY A 133 11.10 -4.94 7.03
N GLU A 134 10.06 -4.63 6.27
CA GLU A 134 9.85 -5.15 4.91
C GLU A 134 10.92 -4.68 3.92
N CYS A 135 11.33 -3.41 4.00
CA CYS A 135 12.43 -2.92 3.17
C CYS A 135 13.74 -3.66 3.49
N SER A 136 14.00 -3.95 4.77
CA SER A 136 15.15 -4.76 5.20
C SER A 136 15.04 -6.20 4.68
N GLY A 137 13.84 -6.80 4.75
CA GLY A 137 13.55 -8.11 4.14
C GLY A 137 13.75 -8.13 2.62
N GLY A 138 13.40 -7.04 1.94
CA GLY A 138 13.66 -6.83 0.51
C GLY A 138 15.17 -6.83 0.18
N VAL A 139 16.00 -6.23 1.04
CA VAL A 139 17.47 -6.29 0.89
C VAL A 139 17.97 -7.74 1.00
N LEU A 140 17.43 -8.55 1.92
CA LEU A 140 17.80 -9.97 2.03
C LEU A 140 17.45 -10.77 0.76
N LEU A 141 16.44 -10.35 -0.01
CA LEU A 141 16.13 -10.94 -1.32
C LEU A 141 17.12 -10.55 -2.42
N LEU A 142 17.76 -9.39 -2.33
CA LEU A 142 18.82 -8.97 -3.24
C LEU A 142 20.13 -9.72 -2.92
N TYR A 143 20.35 -10.05 -1.64
CA TYR A 143 21.54 -10.73 -1.15
C TYR A 143 21.20 -12.03 -0.40
N PRO A 144 20.59 -13.03 -1.06
CA PRO A 144 20.11 -14.25 -0.39
C PRO A 144 21.22 -15.07 0.27
N LYS A 145 22.49 -14.88 -0.14
CA LYS A 145 23.66 -15.50 0.48
C LYS A 145 23.83 -15.14 1.97
N LEU A 146 23.24 -14.04 2.43
CA LEU A 146 23.19 -13.66 3.85
C LEU A 146 22.29 -14.59 4.67
N MET A 147 21.32 -15.23 4.03
CA MET A 147 20.33 -16.12 4.67
C MET A 147 20.60 -17.59 4.33
N LYS A 148 21.75 -18.11 4.76
CA LYS A 148 22.26 -19.46 4.40
C LYS A 148 21.26 -20.61 4.63
N ASN A 149 20.40 -20.50 5.63
CA ASN A 149 19.43 -21.55 6.00
C ASN A 149 18.09 -21.45 5.26
N TRP A 150 17.91 -20.47 4.37
CA TRP A 150 16.64 -20.18 3.72
C TRP A 150 16.77 -20.26 2.21
N THR A 151 15.84 -20.97 1.56
CA THR A 151 15.79 -20.98 0.10
C THR A 151 15.22 -19.64 -0.41
N LEU A 152 15.64 -19.22 -1.60
CA LEU A 152 15.11 -18.00 -2.24
C LEU A 152 13.59 -18.06 -2.42
N ALA A 153 13.02 -19.25 -2.65
CA ALA A 153 11.58 -19.44 -2.75
C ALA A 153 10.87 -19.14 -1.41
N LYS A 154 11.42 -19.62 -0.28
CA LYS A 154 10.90 -19.31 1.06
C LYS A 154 11.00 -17.81 1.33
N LEU A 155 12.15 -17.19 1.08
CA LEU A 155 12.32 -15.75 1.29
C LEU A 155 11.31 -14.93 0.49
N LYS A 156 11.08 -15.28 -0.79
CA LYS A 156 10.08 -14.58 -1.63
C LYS A 156 8.66 -14.77 -1.12
N LEU A 157 8.30 -15.97 -0.67
CA LEU A 157 7.00 -16.26 -0.09
C LEU A 157 6.77 -15.40 1.16
N TYR A 158 7.69 -15.46 2.11
CA TYR A 158 7.57 -14.71 3.36
C TYR A 158 7.56 -13.20 3.12
N HIS A 159 8.44 -12.66 2.28
CA HIS A 159 8.42 -11.23 1.93
C HIS A 159 7.09 -10.83 1.26
N ALA A 160 6.55 -11.64 0.35
CA ALA A 160 5.29 -11.32 -0.31
C ALA A 160 4.10 -11.35 0.66
N THR A 161 4.01 -12.36 1.53
CA THR A 161 2.89 -12.49 2.48
C THR A 161 3.01 -11.53 3.65
N SER A 162 4.23 -11.32 4.16
CA SER A 162 4.53 -10.34 5.21
C SER A 162 4.30 -8.92 4.69
N GLY A 163 4.81 -8.59 3.50
CA GLY A 163 4.53 -7.34 2.80
C GLY A 163 3.03 -7.05 2.60
N LEU A 164 2.21 -8.08 2.30
CA LEU A 164 0.76 -7.94 2.25
C LEU A 164 0.17 -7.53 3.61
N VAL A 165 0.58 -8.18 4.70
CA VAL A 165 0.12 -7.84 6.06
C VAL A 165 0.49 -6.38 6.40
N GLY A 166 1.72 -5.98 6.11
CA GLY A 166 2.18 -4.59 6.28
C GLY A 166 1.37 -3.58 5.48
N TYR A 167 1.06 -3.91 4.22
CA TYR A 167 0.25 -3.06 3.35
C TYR A 167 -1.19 -2.89 3.88
N LEU A 168 -1.82 -3.99 4.32
CA LEU A 168 -3.16 -3.95 4.91
C LEU A 168 -3.19 -3.15 6.22
N LEU A 169 -2.13 -3.24 7.03
CA LEU A 169 -1.97 -2.42 8.23
C LEU A 169 -1.86 -0.93 7.89
N GLY A 170 -1.10 -0.57 6.84
CA GLY A 170 -1.03 0.80 6.33
C GLY A 170 -2.40 1.31 5.85
N CYS A 171 -3.14 0.49 5.10
CA CYS A 171 -4.50 0.83 4.66
C CYS A 171 -5.47 1.01 5.84
N ALA A 172 -5.41 0.15 6.85
CA ALA A 172 -6.19 0.30 8.07
C ALA A 172 -5.84 1.60 8.82
N SER A 173 -4.55 1.97 8.88
CA SER A 173 -4.13 3.24 9.49
C SER A 173 -4.64 4.46 8.71
N LEU A 174 -4.65 4.42 7.37
CA LEU A 174 -5.25 5.46 6.53
C LEU A 174 -6.75 5.62 6.82
N MET A 175 -7.48 4.50 6.91
CA MET A 175 -8.90 4.51 7.28
C MET A 175 -9.11 5.10 8.68
N LEU A 176 -8.31 4.70 9.68
CA LEU A 176 -8.37 5.30 11.01
C LEU A 176 -8.04 6.81 11.00
N GLY A 177 -7.16 7.26 10.10
CA GLY A 177 -6.87 8.67 9.88
C GLY A 177 -8.07 9.43 9.32
N MET A 178 -8.84 8.82 8.42
CA MET A 178 -10.09 9.36 7.88
C MET A 178 -11.24 9.39 8.90
N CYS A 179 -11.13 8.64 10.01
CA CYS A 179 -12.04 8.75 11.15
C CYS A 179 -11.63 9.85 12.14
N SER A 180 -10.51 10.54 11.93
CA SER A 180 -10.09 11.64 12.82
C SER A 180 -11.00 12.85 12.70
N VAL A 181 -11.06 13.66 13.77
CA VAL A 181 -11.86 14.90 13.80
C VAL A 181 -11.50 15.83 12.63
N TRP A 182 -10.22 15.96 12.28
CA TRP A 182 -9.80 16.78 11.15
C TRP A 182 -10.44 16.31 9.84
N PHE A 183 -10.43 15.00 9.57
CA PHE A 183 -10.95 14.49 8.30
C PHE A 183 -12.47 14.49 8.28
N THR A 184 -13.15 14.09 9.35
CA THR A 184 -14.62 14.01 9.41
C THR A 184 -15.32 15.37 9.43
N THR A 185 -14.62 16.42 9.87
CA THR A 185 -15.12 17.81 9.74
C THR A 185 -14.85 18.42 8.37
N THR A 186 -13.83 17.92 7.65
CA THR A 186 -13.43 18.42 6.33
C THR A 186 -14.18 17.71 5.19
N VAL A 187 -14.43 16.41 5.32
CA VAL A 187 -15.02 15.54 4.30
C VAL A 187 -16.25 14.85 4.90
N THR A 188 -17.43 15.18 4.38
CA THR A 188 -18.72 14.71 4.90
C THR A 188 -19.56 13.99 3.84
N GLY A 189 -20.60 13.29 4.29
CA GLY A 189 -21.56 12.61 3.41
C GLY A 189 -20.90 11.57 2.50
N ALA A 190 -21.34 11.52 1.24
CA ALA A 190 -20.88 10.54 0.25
C ALA A 190 -19.36 10.57 0.02
N SER A 191 -18.73 11.75 0.06
CA SER A 191 -17.29 11.92 -0.18
C SER A 191 -16.44 11.19 0.86
N TRP A 192 -16.91 11.08 2.11
CA TRP A 192 -16.20 10.34 3.15
C TRP A 192 -16.19 8.84 2.87
N TYR A 193 -17.33 8.29 2.45
CA TYR A 193 -17.43 6.88 2.07
C TYR A 193 -16.60 6.57 0.82
N LEU A 194 -16.58 7.47 -0.16
CA LEU A 194 -15.72 7.34 -1.34
C LEU A 194 -14.24 7.32 -0.95
N ALA A 195 -13.81 8.17 -0.03
CA ALA A 195 -12.45 8.18 0.48
C ALA A 195 -12.10 6.87 1.22
N MET A 196 -13.02 6.33 2.03
CA MET A 196 -12.87 5.02 2.69
C MET A 196 -12.78 3.85 1.70
N LEU A 197 -13.48 3.92 0.58
CA LEU A 197 -13.44 2.89 -0.46
C LEU A 197 -12.09 2.82 -1.16
N CYS A 198 -11.33 3.93 -1.24
CA CYS A 198 -10.01 3.93 -1.90
C CYS A 198 -9.04 2.87 -1.33
N PRO A 199 -8.67 2.89 -0.03
CA PRO A 199 -7.77 1.88 0.54
C PRO A 199 -8.39 0.48 0.56
N LEU A 200 -9.73 0.35 0.59
CA LEU A 200 -10.41 -0.96 0.51
C LEU A 200 -10.24 -1.59 -0.88
N VAL A 201 -10.48 -0.82 -1.95
CA VAL A 201 -10.33 -1.30 -3.33
C VAL A 201 -8.89 -1.74 -3.58
N THR A 202 -7.90 -0.92 -3.20
CA THR A 202 -6.49 -1.29 -3.40
C THR A 202 -6.10 -2.50 -2.54
N SER A 203 -6.56 -2.59 -1.29
CA SER A 203 -6.34 -3.75 -0.42
C SER A 203 -6.85 -5.05 -1.06
N LEU A 204 -8.07 -5.05 -1.59
CA LEU A 204 -8.66 -6.23 -2.22
C LEU A 204 -7.88 -6.65 -3.47
N VAL A 205 -7.47 -5.68 -4.30
CA VAL A 205 -6.69 -5.95 -5.52
C VAL A 205 -5.31 -6.54 -5.18
N ILE A 206 -4.59 -5.93 -4.23
CA ILE A 206 -3.28 -6.43 -3.80
C ILE A 206 -3.39 -7.78 -3.11
N MET A 207 -4.37 -7.97 -2.23
CA MET A 207 -4.62 -9.25 -1.55
C MET A 207 -4.91 -10.36 -2.58
N ASN A 208 -5.76 -10.10 -3.57
CA ASN A 208 -6.05 -11.04 -4.64
C ASN A 208 -4.79 -11.35 -5.48
N GLN A 209 -3.99 -10.33 -5.82
CA GLN A 209 -2.74 -10.50 -6.57
C GLN A 209 -1.75 -11.41 -5.81
N VAL A 210 -1.46 -11.10 -4.55
CA VAL A 210 -0.48 -11.84 -3.72
C VAL A 210 -0.97 -13.25 -3.44
N SER A 211 -2.24 -13.43 -3.09
CA SER A 211 -2.82 -14.74 -2.78
C SER A 211 -2.79 -15.68 -3.98
N ASN A 212 -3.14 -15.20 -5.17
CA ASN A 212 -3.08 -16.03 -6.38
C ASN A 212 -1.64 -16.37 -6.79
N ALA A 213 -0.69 -15.44 -6.59
CA ALA A 213 0.70 -15.66 -6.96
C ALA A 213 1.42 -16.67 -6.05
N TYR A 214 1.12 -16.67 -4.74
CA TYR A 214 1.91 -17.39 -3.74
C TYR A 214 1.14 -18.39 -2.88
N LEU A 215 -0.15 -18.17 -2.62
CA LEU A 215 -0.94 -19.03 -1.74
C LEU A 215 -1.71 -20.10 -2.52
N TYR A 216 -2.34 -19.72 -3.63
CA TYR A 216 -3.17 -20.65 -4.41
C TYR A 216 -2.33 -21.59 -5.29
N ARG A 217 -1.25 -21.09 -5.92
CA ARG A 217 -0.32 -21.93 -6.71
C ARG A 217 0.32 -23.06 -5.91
N LYS A 218 0.44 -22.92 -4.58
CA LYS A 218 0.98 -23.97 -3.72
C LYS A 218 0.00 -25.12 -3.49
N ARG A 219 -1.31 -24.88 -3.56
CA ARG A 219 -2.36 -25.91 -3.44
C ARG A 219 -2.51 -26.79 -4.68
N SER A 220 -2.10 -26.33 -5.85
CA SER A 220 -2.19 -27.08 -7.11
C SER A 220 -0.91 -27.85 -7.47
N GLN A 221 0.11 -27.81 -6.60
CA GLN A 221 1.41 -28.50 -6.79
C GLN A 221 1.62 -29.64 -5.79
N HIS A 222 0.61 -29.91 -4.96
CA HIS A 222 0.48 -31.08 -4.09
C HIS A 222 -0.75 -31.86 -4.53
#